data_AF-A0AAT9FPX0-F1
#
_entry.id   AF-A0AAT9FPX0-F1
#
_cell.length_a   1.000
_cell.length_b   1.000
_cell.length_c   1.000
_cell.angle_alpha   90.00
_cell.angle_beta   90.00
_cell.angle_gamma   90.00
#
_symmetry.space_group_name_H-M   'P 1'
#
loop_
_entity.id
_entity.type
_entity.pdbx_description
1 polymer ?
#
loop_
_entity_poly.entity_id
_entity_poly.type
_entity_poly.pdbx_seq_one_letter_code
_entity_poly.pdbx_strand_id
1 'polypeptide(L)'
;MPTTAQKQKTKLSPGQPTYRAPATKDLVQVKMGPNLGQRDRSVPYKRPFVLAVLSTLAFYLSVIALLAGIIAFFLATKELQHRTAYVIAGLLIACAFTWLFAYLMRRRATCPLCKCTPLLDNLALKHEKSFKAWPMNYGHTAVLNIVFTQRWRCMYCGTPFDITKTKLREPMSRSKPKKKRSSSRKRR
;
A
#
# COMPACT_ATOMS: atom_id res chain seq x y z
N MET A 1 42.77 12.06 23.34
CA MET A 1 43.51 11.09 22.52
C MET A 1 42.87 11.03 21.13
N PRO A 2 43.58 11.40 20.06
CA PRO A 2 43.01 11.41 18.71
C PRO A 2 43.11 10.03 18.05
N THR A 3 41.97 9.48 17.63
CA THR A 3 41.86 8.23 16.88
C THR A 3 42.04 8.50 15.39
N THR A 4 43.15 8.01 14.83
CA THR A 4 43.50 8.05 13.41
C THR A 4 42.66 7.05 12.61
N ALA A 5 41.83 7.54 11.70
CA ALA A 5 41.06 6.73 10.77
C ALA A 5 41.94 6.22 9.61
N GLN A 6 42.22 4.91 9.58
CA GLN A 6 42.92 4.26 8.48
C GLN A 6 42.02 4.13 7.24
N LYS A 7 42.48 4.70 6.13
CA LYS A 7 41.85 4.68 4.81
C LYS A 7 42.28 3.42 4.05
N GLN A 8 41.47 2.36 4.09
CA GLN A 8 41.70 1.14 3.29
C GLN A 8 41.45 1.43 1.79
N LYS A 9 42.50 1.26 0.97
CA LYS A 9 42.42 1.25 -0.49
C LYS A 9 42.04 -0.15 -0.97
N THR A 10 40.78 -0.34 -1.35
CA THR A 10 40.31 -1.57 -1.99
C THR A 10 40.84 -1.64 -3.44
N LYS A 11 41.72 -2.60 -3.73
CA LYS A 11 42.18 -2.91 -5.09
C LYS A 11 41.03 -3.59 -5.86
N LEU A 12 40.63 -3.00 -6.98
CA LEU A 12 39.59 -3.51 -7.89
C LEU A 12 40.19 -4.59 -8.80
N SER A 13 39.58 -5.79 -8.83
CA SER A 13 40.01 -6.90 -9.71
C SER A 13 39.73 -6.60 -11.18
N PRO A 14 40.69 -6.89 -12.10
CA PRO A 14 40.51 -6.72 -13.53
C PRO A 14 39.66 -7.88 -14.07
N GLY A 15 38.45 -7.59 -14.55
CA GLY A 15 37.59 -8.58 -15.21
C GLY A 15 36.09 -8.47 -14.94
N GLN A 16 35.63 -7.56 -14.08
CA GLN A 16 34.19 -7.31 -13.97
C GLN A 16 33.69 -6.52 -15.20
N PRO A 17 32.58 -6.95 -15.84
CA PRO A 17 31.92 -6.14 -16.84
C PRO A 17 31.60 -4.79 -16.20
N THR A 18 32.13 -3.72 -16.80
CA THR A 18 31.88 -2.35 -16.39
C THR A 18 30.40 -2.07 -16.61
N TYR A 19 29.61 -2.29 -15.57
CA TYR A 19 28.26 -1.75 -15.49
C TYR A 19 28.43 -0.24 -15.48
N ARG A 20 28.41 0.37 -16.67
CA ARG A 20 28.48 1.82 -16.84
C ARG A 20 27.21 2.35 -16.21
N ALA A 21 27.31 2.82 -14.96
CA ALA A 21 26.22 3.50 -14.30
C ALA A 21 25.77 4.61 -15.27
N PRO A 22 24.50 4.60 -15.73
CA PRO A 22 24.03 5.62 -16.65
C PRO A 22 24.30 6.99 -16.03
N ALA A 23 24.79 7.93 -16.85
CA ALA A 23 25.12 9.27 -16.41
C ALA A 23 23.93 9.84 -15.63
N THR A 24 24.20 10.41 -14.46
CA THR A 24 23.19 10.84 -13.48
C THR A 24 22.14 11.78 -14.06
N LYS A 25 22.40 12.43 -15.20
CA LYS A 25 21.49 13.33 -15.89
C LYS A 25 20.39 12.63 -16.71
N ASP A 26 20.65 11.42 -17.23
CA ASP A 26 19.64 10.67 -18.03
C ASP A 26 18.69 9.84 -17.15
N LEU A 27 19.03 9.63 -15.88
CA LEU A 27 18.13 9.05 -14.88
C LEU A 27 17.08 10.05 -14.34
N VAL A 28 17.29 11.36 -14.53
CA VAL A 28 16.39 12.41 -13.99
C VAL A 28 15.09 12.49 -14.78
N GLN A 29 15.04 11.94 -16.00
CA GLN A 29 13.85 11.97 -16.84
C GLN A 29 13.16 10.59 -16.99
N VAL A 30 13.43 9.64 -16.08
CA VAL A 30 12.48 8.54 -15.85
C VAL A 30 11.26 9.16 -15.16
N LYS A 31 10.34 9.68 -16.00
CA LYS A 31 8.96 10.09 -15.72
C LYS A 31 8.63 9.91 -14.23
N MET A 32 8.66 11.01 -13.47
CA MET A 32 8.27 11.08 -12.05
C MET A 32 6.76 10.79 -11.85
N GLY A 33 6.23 9.76 -12.50
CA GLY A 33 5.05 9.09 -12.03
C GLY A 33 5.42 8.33 -10.74
N PRO A 34 4.45 8.05 -9.86
CA PRO A 34 4.65 7.32 -8.60
C PRO A 34 5.17 5.86 -8.77
N ASN A 35 5.47 5.45 -10.01
CA ASN A 35 5.92 4.13 -10.38
C ASN A 35 7.35 4.20 -10.93
N LEU A 36 8.32 4.02 -10.02
CA LEU A 36 9.75 3.80 -10.25
C LEU A 36 10.04 2.57 -11.15
N GLY A 37 9.54 2.57 -12.39
CA GLY A 37 9.78 1.55 -13.41
C GLY A 37 9.03 0.22 -13.28
N GLN A 38 8.18 0.03 -12.25
CA GLN A 38 7.47 -1.24 -12.03
C GLN A 38 6.00 -1.13 -12.48
N ARG A 39 5.57 -2.00 -13.40
CA ARG A 39 4.18 -2.05 -13.90
C ARG A 39 3.22 -2.47 -12.78
N ASP A 40 2.16 -1.68 -12.53
CA ASP A 40 1.18 -2.01 -11.50
C ASP A 40 0.50 -3.34 -11.79
N ARG A 41 0.48 -4.20 -10.78
CA ARG A 41 -0.15 -5.53 -10.83
C ARG A 41 -1.62 -5.42 -10.47
N SER A 42 -2.45 -6.24 -11.11
CA SER A 42 -3.86 -6.40 -10.72
C SER A 42 -3.97 -7.15 -9.40
N VAL A 43 -4.81 -6.68 -8.48
CA VAL A 43 -5.13 -7.40 -7.24
C VAL A 43 -6.11 -8.55 -7.56
N PRO A 44 -5.81 -9.82 -7.20
CA PRO A 44 -6.69 -10.95 -7.49
C PRO A 44 -8.02 -10.88 -6.72
N TYR A 45 -8.00 -10.35 -5.48
CA TYR A 45 -9.17 -10.26 -4.62
C TYR A 45 -9.41 -8.80 -4.20
N LYS A 46 -10.32 -8.10 -4.90
CA LYS A 46 -10.60 -6.66 -4.65
C LYS A 46 -11.46 -6.44 -3.39
N ARG A 47 -12.41 -7.35 -3.10
CA ARG A 47 -13.38 -7.23 -2.01
C ARG A 47 -12.77 -6.93 -0.62
N PRO A 48 -11.75 -7.67 -0.12
CA PRO A 48 -11.22 -7.40 1.21
C PRO A 48 -10.56 -6.01 1.32
N PHE A 49 -9.94 -5.53 0.25
CA PHE A 49 -9.36 -4.18 0.22
C PHE A 49 -10.44 -3.10 0.26
N VAL A 50 -11.50 -3.26 -0.54
CA VAL A 50 -12.63 -2.31 -0.55
C VAL A 50 -13.30 -2.26 0.82
N LEU A 51 -13.59 -3.42 1.43
CA LEU A 51 -14.19 -3.49 2.77
C LEU A 51 -13.28 -2.89 3.85
N ALA A 52 -11.96 -3.12 3.78
CA ALA A 52 -11.01 -2.52 4.70
C ALA A 52 -10.96 -0.99 4.59
N VAL A 53 -11.03 -0.46 3.36
CA VAL A 53 -11.05 0.98 3.12
C VAL A 53 -12.37 1.59 3.61
N LEU A 54 -13.52 1.02 3.25
CA LEU A 54 -14.84 1.51 3.67
C LEU A 54 -15.00 1.50 5.19
N SER A 55 -14.58 0.42 5.86
CA SER A 55 -14.63 0.34 7.33
C SER A 55 -13.70 1.36 8.01
N THR A 56 -12.51 1.61 7.44
CA THR A 56 -11.60 2.64 7.95
C THR A 56 -12.18 4.04 7.77
N LEU A 57 -12.82 4.32 6.63
CA LEU A 57 -13.52 5.59 6.39
C LEU A 57 -14.69 5.78 7.37
N ALA A 58 -15.50 4.75 7.59
CA ALA A 58 -16.57 4.78 8.58
C ALA A 58 -16.04 5.07 9.99
N PHE A 59 -14.94 4.44 10.39
CA PHE A 59 -14.26 4.77 11.66
C PHE A 59 -13.83 6.24 11.73
N TYR A 60 -13.25 6.81 10.66
CA TYR A 60 -12.88 8.22 10.66
C TYR A 60 -14.08 9.15 10.78
N LEU A 61 -15.20 8.85 10.13
CA LEU A 61 -16.45 9.60 10.29
C LEU A 61 -16.95 9.53 11.74
N SER A 62 -16.87 8.35 12.38
CA SER A 62 -17.20 8.19 13.80
C SER A 62 -16.32 9.04 14.71
N VAL A 63 -15.01 9.11 14.44
CA VAL A 63 -14.07 9.95 15.21
C VAL A 63 -14.40 11.44 15.04
N ILE A 64 -14.69 11.89 13.82
CA ILE A 64 -15.08 13.29 13.55
C ILE A 64 -16.40 13.61 14.27
N ALA A 65 -17.39 12.73 14.20
CA ALA A 65 -18.67 12.89 14.90
C ALA A 65 -18.49 12.94 16.42
N LEU A 66 -17.61 12.10 16.98
CA LEU A 66 -17.26 12.12 18.40
C LEU A 66 -16.61 13.44 18.80
N LEU A 67 -15.63 13.93 18.04
CA LEU A 67 -14.99 15.23 18.28
C LEU A 67 -15.99 16.38 18.21
N ALA A 68 -16.87 16.39 17.20
CA ALA A 68 -17.94 17.38 17.10
C ALA A 68 -18.90 17.31 18.29
N GLY A 69 -19.24 16.11 18.76
CA GLY A 69 -20.06 15.90 19.95
C GLY A 69 -19.40 16.44 21.23
N ILE A 70 -18.09 16.22 21.40
CA ILE A 70 -17.31 16.76 22.52
C ILE A 70 -17.29 18.29 22.48
N ILE A 71 -17.05 18.90 21.31
CA ILE A 71 -17.08 20.36 21.16
C ILE A 71 -18.47 20.90 21.46
N ALA A 72 -19.53 20.26 20.95
CA ALA A 72 -20.91 20.64 21.22
C ALA A 72 -21.26 20.56 22.71
N PHE A 73 -20.73 19.58 23.44
CA PHE A 73 -20.91 19.46 24.88
C PHE A 73 -20.31 20.65 25.66
N PHE A 74 -19.13 21.13 25.26
CA PHE A 74 -18.52 22.31 25.88
C PHE A 74 -19.28 23.61 25.58
N LEU A 75 -20.00 23.67 24.45
CA LEU A 75 -20.82 24.83 24.08
C LEU A 75 -22.26 24.75 24.59
N ALA A 76 -22.71 23.59 25.08
CA ALA A 76 -24.10 23.36 25.49
C ALA A 76 -24.41 23.99 26.87
N THR A 77 -25.66 24.41 27.06
CA THR A 77 -26.19 24.88 28.35
C THR A 77 -26.30 23.71 29.34
N LYS A 78 -26.26 24.02 30.65
CA LYS A 78 -26.28 23.01 31.74
C LYS A 78 -27.44 22.02 31.65
N GLU A 79 -28.60 22.45 31.15
CA GLU A 79 -29.77 21.60 30.99
C GLU A 79 -29.60 20.54 29.89
N LEU A 80 -28.91 20.87 28.79
CA LEU A 80 -28.65 19.93 27.70
C LEU A 80 -27.46 19.00 27.95
N GLN A 81 -26.59 19.31 28.93
CA GLN A 81 -25.37 18.55 29.20
C GLN A 81 -25.64 17.07 29.45
N HIS A 82 -26.68 16.72 30.22
CA HIS A 82 -27.04 15.33 30.47
C HIS A 82 -27.39 14.57 29.19
N ARG A 83 -28.18 15.17 28.29
CA ARG A 83 -28.53 14.52 27.01
C ARG A 83 -27.31 14.35 26.11
N THR A 84 -26.48 15.39 26.00
CA THR A 84 -25.25 15.33 25.20
C THR A 84 -24.25 14.32 25.75
N ALA A 85 -24.20 14.11 27.07
CA ALA A 85 -23.34 13.10 27.69
C ALA A 85 -23.73 11.67 27.25
N TYR A 86 -25.04 11.35 27.22
CA TYR A 86 -25.50 10.06 26.70
C TYR A 86 -25.17 9.86 25.22
N VAL A 87 -25.29 10.92 24.41
CA VAL A 87 -24.92 10.86 22.99
C VAL A 87 -23.43 10.61 22.82
N ILE A 88 -22.57 11.31 23.58
CA ILE A 88 -21.11 11.08 23.56
C ILE A 88 -20.79 9.65 23.99
N ALA A 89 -21.42 9.14 25.05
CA ALA A 89 -21.23 7.76 25.49
C ALA A 89 -21.60 6.75 24.40
N GLY A 90 -22.73 6.96 23.70
CA GLY A 90 -23.12 6.15 22.55
C GLY A 90 -22.12 6.23 21.39
N LEU A 91 -21.63 7.42 21.07
CA LEU A 91 -20.61 7.63 20.03
C LEU A 91 -19.27 6.98 20.39
N LEU A 92 -18.86 6.98 21.66
CA LEU A 92 -17.65 6.29 22.11
C LEU A 92 -17.76 4.78 21.88
N ILE A 93 -18.88 4.19 22.25
CA ILE A 93 -19.15 2.75 22.02
C ILE A 93 -19.12 2.45 20.52
N ALA A 94 -19.85 3.23 19.71
CA ALA A 94 -19.87 3.06 18.26
C ALA A 94 -18.47 3.24 17.62
N CYS A 95 -17.67 4.18 18.13
CA CYS A 95 -16.29 4.41 17.70
C CYS A 95 -15.40 3.19 18.01
N ALA A 96 -15.51 2.61 19.20
CA ALA A 96 -14.78 1.40 19.57
C ALA A 96 -15.17 0.18 18.69
N PHE A 97 -16.47 -0.01 18.45
CA PHE A 97 -16.95 -1.08 17.58
C PHE A 97 -16.48 -0.91 16.13
N THR A 98 -16.60 0.29 15.56
CA THR A 98 -16.15 0.58 14.20
C THR A 98 -14.63 0.48 14.06
N TRP A 99 -13.87 0.87 15.08
CA TRP A 99 -12.42 0.68 15.14
C TRP A 99 -12.03 -0.81 15.09
N LEU A 100 -12.66 -1.64 15.93
CA LEU A 100 -12.40 -3.08 15.99
C LEU A 100 -12.76 -3.74 14.65
N PHE A 101 -13.91 -3.39 14.08
CA PHE A 101 -14.33 -3.90 12.78
C PHE A 101 -13.36 -3.51 11.67
N ALA A 102 -12.93 -2.24 11.62
CA ALA A 102 -11.93 -1.76 10.67
C ALA A 102 -10.57 -2.45 10.86
N TYR A 103 -10.18 -2.75 12.10
CA TYR A 103 -8.97 -3.52 12.39
C TYR A 103 -9.04 -4.94 11.80
N LEU A 104 -10.15 -5.66 12.03
CA LEU A 104 -10.35 -7.01 11.51
C LEU A 104 -10.37 -7.04 9.97
N MET A 105 -11.03 -6.06 9.33
CA MET A 105 -11.06 -5.98 7.86
C MET A 105 -9.69 -5.65 7.28
N ARG A 106 -8.91 -4.75 7.91
CA ARG A 106 -7.52 -4.49 7.51
C ARG A 106 -6.62 -5.71 7.66
N ARG A 107 -6.83 -6.54 8.69
CA ARG A 107 -6.12 -7.84 8.84
C ARG A 107 -6.42 -8.83 7.72
N ARG A 108 -7.65 -8.83 7.18
CA ARG A 108 -8.03 -9.72 6.07
C ARG A 108 -7.45 -9.29 4.73
N ALA A 109 -7.14 -8.00 4.54
CA ALA A 109 -6.51 -7.49 3.34
C ALA A 109 -5.02 -7.85 3.32
N THR A 110 -4.67 -8.94 2.63
CA THR A 110 -3.29 -9.42 2.50
C THR A 110 -2.72 -9.13 1.11
N CYS A 111 -1.41 -8.85 1.06
CA CYS A 111 -0.69 -8.67 -0.19
C CYS A 111 -0.62 -10.01 -0.94
N PRO A 112 -0.98 -10.09 -2.23
CA PRO A 112 -0.95 -11.36 -2.96
C PRO A 112 0.46 -11.91 -3.17
N LEU A 113 1.50 -11.05 -3.13
CA LEU A 113 2.90 -11.43 -3.28
C LEU A 113 3.53 -11.89 -1.96
N CYS A 114 3.64 -10.99 -0.97
CA CYS A 114 4.34 -11.27 0.28
C CYS A 114 3.45 -11.77 1.41
N LYS A 115 2.12 -11.86 1.22
CA LYS A 115 1.12 -12.28 2.22
C LYS A 115 1.00 -11.42 3.48
N CYS A 116 1.86 -10.42 3.66
CA CYS A 116 1.74 -9.43 4.74
C CYS A 116 0.48 -8.55 4.58
N THR A 117 0.07 -7.87 5.63
CA THR A 117 -1.11 -6.97 5.66
C THR A 117 -0.71 -5.52 5.37
N PRO A 118 -0.77 -5.04 4.12
CA PRO A 118 -0.25 -3.73 3.73
C PRO A 118 -1.01 -2.52 4.32
N LEU A 119 -2.19 -2.73 4.89
CA LEU A 119 -3.00 -1.68 5.52
C LEU A 119 -2.78 -1.59 7.04
N LEU A 120 -2.01 -2.53 7.60
CA LEU A 120 -1.69 -2.60 9.01
C LEU A 120 -0.20 -2.42 9.19
N ASP A 121 0.20 -1.52 10.08
CA ASP A 121 1.61 -1.28 10.37
C ASP A 121 2.11 -2.39 11.31
N ASN A 122 2.51 -3.52 10.75
CA ASN A 122 3.34 -4.48 11.47
C ASN A 122 4.76 -3.92 11.52
N LEU A 123 5.39 -3.93 12.69
CA LEU A 123 6.74 -3.42 13.00
C LEU A 123 7.88 -4.07 12.19
N ALA A 124 7.58 -4.79 11.11
CA ALA A 124 8.55 -5.34 10.19
C ALA A 124 9.24 -4.23 9.38
N LEU A 125 10.44 -4.54 8.88
CA LEU A 125 11.24 -3.63 8.06
C LEU A 125 10.45 -3.18 6.83
N LYS A 126 10.32 -1.87 6.67
CA LYS A 126 9.57 -1.25 5.58
C LYS A 126 10.47 -1.10 4.37
N HIS A 127 9.88 -1.31 3.19
CA HIS A 127 10.57 -1.13 1.93
C HIS A 127 10.91 0.35 1.71
N GLU A 128 12.12 0.65 1.25
CA GLU A 128 12.59 2.03 1.02
C GLU A 128 11.67 2.83 0.09
N LYS A 129 11.14 2.17 -0.94
CA LYS A 129 10.15 2.75 -1.88
C LYS A 129 8.74 2.96 -1.31
N SER A 130 8.49 2.69 -0.03
CA SER A 130 7.18 2.91 0.58
C SER A 130 7.02 4.38 0.98
N PHE A 131 5.89 4.98 0.62
CA PHE A 131 5.60 6.37 0.92
C PHE A 131 4.78 6.50 2.21
N LYS A 132 5.18 7.42 3.08
CA LYS A 132 4.44 7.82 4.28
C LYS A 132 4.13 9.31 4.19
N ALA A 133 2.84 9.65 4.20
CA ALA A 133 2.43 11.03 4.37
C ALA A 133 2.51 11.37 5.87
N TRP A 134 3.47 12.20 6.28
CA TRP A 134 3.50 12.72 7.65
C TRP A 134 2.30 13.68 7.84
N PRO A 135 1.51 13.60 8.92
CA PRO A 135 1.74 12.86 10.18
C PRO A 135 1.15 11.44 10.24
N MET A 136 0.58 10.92 9.16
CA MET A 136 -0.10 9.62 9.15
C MET A 136 0.85 8.41 9.09
N ASN A 137 0.37 7.25 9.57
CA ASN A 137 1.07 5.98 9.42
C ASN A 137 1.01 5.46 7.97
N TYR A 138 1.92 4.55 7.62
CA TYR A 138 2.00 3.95 6.28
C TYR A 138 0.69 3.28 5.86
N GLY A 139 0.02 2.57 6.80
CA GLY A 139 -1.26 1.92 6.53
C GLY A 139 -2.36 2.93 6.17
N HIS A 140 -2.42 4.05 6.90
CA HIS A 140 -3.39 5.12 6.62
C HIS A 140 -3.09 5.86 5.32
N THR A 141 -1.81 6.11 5.04
CA THR A 141 -1.36 6.65 3.74
C THR A 141 -1.79 5.73 2.60
N ALA A 142 -1.66 4.41 2.76
CA ALA A 142 -2.13 3.43 1.78
C ALA A 142 -3.65 3.47 1.60
N VAL A 143 -4.43 3.57 2.68
CA VAL A 143 -5.90 3.73 2.60
C VAL A 143 -6.27 4.98 1.81
N LEU A 144 -5.67 6.13 2.12
CA LEU A 144 -5.93 7.38 1.38
C LEU A 144 -5.55 7.26 -0.10
N ASN A 145 -4.39 6.68 -0.40
CA ASN A 145 -4.00 6.44 -1.79
C ASN A 145 -5.01 5.55 -2.53
N ILE A 146 -5.58 4.53 -1.88
CA ILE A 146 -6.64 3.72 -2.48
C ILE A 146 -7.89 4.56 -2.75
N VAL A 147 -8.30 5.42 -1.82
CA VAL A 147 -9.49 6.25 -1.97
C VAL A 147 -9.32 7.23 -3.13
N PHE A 148 -8.18 7.94 -3.19
CA PHE A 148 -7.98 9.00 -4.18
C PHE A 148 -7.51 8.48 -5.55
N THR A 149 -6.62 7.50 -5.57
CA THR A 149 -5.96 7.05 -6.82
C THR A 149 -6.36 5.64 -7.23
N GLN A 150 -7.12 4.92 -6.41
CA GLN A 150 -7.49 3.50 -6.62
C GLN A 150 -6.27 2.58 -6.79
N ARG A 151 -5.10 3.06 -6.35
CA ARG A 151 -3.81 2.37 -6.38
C ARG A 151 -3.21 2.36 -4.99
N TRP A 152 -2.39 1.36 -4.74
CA TRP A 152 -1.62 1.28 -3.51
C TRP A 152 -0.31 0.56 -3.74
N ARG A 153 0.69 0.85 -2.90
CA ARG A 153 1.97 0.17 -2.90
C ARG A 153 2.12 -0.60 -1.59
N CYS A 154 2.52 -1.87 -1.66
CA CYS A 154 2.76 -2.64 -0.46
C CYS A 154 3.96 -2.07 0.30
N MET A 155 3.78 -1.77 1.59
CA MET A 155 4.84 -1.24 2.43
C MET A 155 5.99 -2.23 2.68
N TYR A 156 5.76 -3.53 2.51
CA TYR A 156 6.74 -4.58 2.76
C TYR A 156 7.51 -5.01 1.51
N CYS A 157 6.82 -5.37 0.42
CA CYS A 157 7.47 -5.81 -0.81
C CYS A 157 7.68 -4.69 -1.84
N GLY A 158 7.22 -3.46 -1.57
CA GLY A 158 7.38 -2.30 -2.44
C GLY A 158 6.61 -2.38 -3.77
N THR A 159 5.87 -3.46 -4.03
CA THR A 159 5.18 -3.69 -5.31
C THR A 159 3.92 -2.82 -5.41
N PRO A 160 3.73 -2.07 -6.52
CA PRO A 160 2.51 -1.30 -6.74
C PRO A 160 1.39 -2.17 -7.31
N PHE A 161 0.18 -1.89 -6.84
CA PHE A 161 -1.06 -2.56 -7.20
C PHE A 161 -2.12 -1.56 -7.62
N ASP A 162 -2.89 -1.96 -8.63
CA ASP A 162 -4.01 -1.19 -9.13
C ASP A 162 -5.30 -1.98 -8.94
N ILE A 163 -6.26 -1.38 -8.24
CA ILE A 163 -7.56 -2.00 -7.94
C ILE A 163 -8.49 -1.90 -9.15
N THR A 164 -8.29 -0.90 -10.01
CA THR A 164 -9.11 -0.71 -11.22
C THR A 164 -8.79 -1.75 -12.28
N LYS A 165 -7.54 -2.23 -12.33
CA LYS A 165 -7.12 -3.29 -13.24
C LYS A 165 -7.84 -4.58 -12.90
N THR A 166 -8.97 -4.78 -13.54
CA THR A 166 -9.63 -6.08 -13.63
C THR A 166 -8.65 -6.99 -14.34
N LYS A 167 -8.36 -8.16 -13.76
CA LYS A 167 -7.86 -9.26 -14.58
C LYS A 167 -8.97 -9.46 -15.60
N LEU A 168 -8.82 -8.90 -16.80
CA LEU A 168 -9.44 -9.49 -17.97
C LEU A 168 -9.03 -10.95 -17.84
N ARG A 169 -10.00 -11.81 -17.50
CA ARG A 169 -9.83 -13.23 -17.75
C ARG A 169 -9.64 -13.23 -19.26
N GLU A 170 -8.39 -13.14 -19.71
CA GLU A 170 -8.07 -13.56 -21.06
C GLU A 170 -8.73 -14.93 -21.13
N PRO A 171 -9.81 -15.08 -21.93
CA PRO A 171 -10.49 -16.34 -22.04
C PRO A 171 -9.36 -17.30 -22.36
N MET A 172 -9.11 -18.28 -21.47
CA MET A 172 -8.00 -19.22 -21.59
C MET A 172 -7.94 -19.61 -23.05
N SER A 173 -7.06 -18.95 -23.80
CA SER A 173 -7.07 -19.10 -25.24
C SER A 173 -6.44 -20.45 -25.35
N ARG A 174 -7.28 -21.48 -25.53
CA ARG A 174 -6.87 -22.85 -25.81
C ARG A 174 -5.69 -22.69 -26.73
N SER A 175 -4.50 -22.95 -26.22
CA SER A 175 -3.27 -22.88 -26.98
C SER A 175 -3.54 -23.80 -28.15
N LYS A 176 -3.81 -23.22 -29.33
CA LYS A 176 -3.93 -24.02 -30.54
C LYS A 176 -2.62 -24.83 -30.58
N PRO A 177 -2.69 -26.17 -30.59
CA PRO A 177 -1.49 -26.98 -30.53
C PRO A 177 -0.55 -26.47 -31.62
N LYS A 178 0.68 -26.08 -31.23
CA LYS A 178 1.73 -25.70 -32.18
C LYS A 178 1.84 -26.86 -33.16
N LYS A 179 1.34 -26.67 -34.39
CA LYS A 179 1.46 -27.61 -35.49
C LYS A 179 2.95 -27.85 -35.68
N LYS A 180 3.45 -29.00 -35.19
CA LYS A 180 4.84 -29.44 -35.39
C LYS A 180 5.08 -29.42 -36.90
N ARG A 181 5.86 -28.45 -37.40
CA ARG A 181 6.39 -28.48 -38.76
C ARG A 181 7.32 -29.70 -38.82
N SER A 182 6.85 -30.77 -39.45
CA SER A 182 7.67 -31.89 -39.86
C SER A 182 8.71 -31.39 -40.84
N SER A 183 9.94 -31.22 -40.35
CA SER A 183 11.12 -31.03 -41.17
C SER A 183 11.37 -32.34 -41.94
N SER A 184 10.88 -32.42 -43.17
CA SER A 184 11.26 -33.45 -44.13
C SER A 184 12.71 -33.20 -44.55
N ARG A 185 13.64 -33.82 -43.82
CA ARG A 185 15.07 -33.84 -44.12
C ARG A 185 15.27 -34.72 -45.36
N LYS A 186 15.37 -34.08 -46.52
CA LYS A 186 15.65 -34.73 -47.82
C LYS A 186 17.11 -35.20 -47.80
N ARG A 187 17.34 -36.51 -47.76
CA ARG A 187 18.64 -37.13 -48.04
C ARG A 187 18.88 -37.04 -49.55
N ARG A 188 20.03 -36.47 -49.93
CA ARG A 188 20.77 -36.81 -51.14
C ARG A 188 22.23 -36.89 -50.73
#